data_AF-A0A2S2PDU2-F1
#
_entry.id   AF-A0A2S2PDU2-F1
#
_cell.length_a   1.000
_cell.length_b   1.000
_cell.length_c   1.000
_cell.angle_alpha   90.00
_cell.angle_beta   90.00
_cell.angle_gamma   90.00
#
_symmetry.space_group_name_H-M   'P 1'
#
loop_
_entity.id
_entity.type
_entity.pdbx_description
1 polymer ?
#
loop_
_entity_poly.entity_id
_entity_poly.type
_entity_poly.pdbx_seq_one_letter_code
_entity_poly.pdbx_strand_id
1 'polypeptide(L)'
;VTDYWLSDIISEKKMIQPWLAHHFPSPYSYNNLPCKYNQIAIVNFEKNEFHRVKAMAEFVGACVNNKISHKTDIVISQKLEGKMIKRANALKIPTVNVQWISDIILGEEITVIDSNNKKYQQFDLPNPYSINYDRVSHLMEAWKERTRVHFIEIE
;
A
#
# COMPACT_ATOMS: atom_id res chain seq x y z
N VAL A 1 15.69 3.41 -0.93
CA VAL A 1 14.83 2.31 -0.45
C VAL A 1 14.63 2.45 1.05
N THR A 2 13.61 1.82 1.62
CA THR A 2 13.31 1.80 3.06
C THR A 2 13.81 0.53 3.74
N ASP A 3 13.70 0.48 5.06
CA ASP A 3 13.91 -0.71 5.89
C ASP A 3 12.92 -1.84 5.57
N TYR A 4 11.69 -1.52 5.16
CA TYR A 4 10.73 -2.51 4.67
C TYR A 4 11.27 -3.33 3.50
N TRP A 5 11.88 -2.66 2.52
CA TRP A 5 12.52 -3.35 1.39
C TRP A 5 13.64 -4.28 1.87
N LEU A 6 14.49 -3.79 2.77
CA LEU A 6 15.60 -4.57 3.32
C LEU A 6 15.08 -5.83 4.05
N SER A 7 14.05 -5.68 4.88
CA SER A 7 13.40 -6.78 5.59
C SER A 7 12.85 -7.83 4.62
N ASP A 8 12.19 -7.39 3.54
CA ASP A 8 11.61 -8.29 2.55
C ASP A 8 12.71 -9.01 1.74
N ILE A 9 13.77 -8.34 1.28
CA ILE A 9 14.85 -9.04 0.55
C ILE A 9 15.65 -10.03 1.40
N ILE A 10 15.79 -9.76 2.71
CA ILE A 10 16.41 -10.71 3.65
C ILE A 10 15.54 -11.95 3.78
N SER A 11 14.23 -11.76 3.88
CA SER A 11 13.25 -12.85 3.95
C SER A 11 13.24 -13.69 2.67
N GLU A 12 13.30 -13.03 1.51
CA GLU A 12 13.37 -13.66 0.18
C GLU A 12 14.75 -14.28 -0.12
N LYS A 13 15.79 -13.94 0.65
CA LYS A 13 17.19 -14.32 0.39
C LYS A 13 17.65 -13.99 -1.03
N LYS A 14 17.07 -12.95 -1.62
CA LYS A 14 17.32 -12.56 -3.01
C LYS A 14 17.30 -11.04 -3.14
N MET A 15 18.37 -10.51 -3.72
CA MET A 15 18.48 -9.08 -3.98
C MET A 15 17.69 -8.71 -5.25
N ILE A 16 16.45 -8.26 -5.06
CA ILE A 16 15.54 -7.84 -6.13
C ILE A 16 15.17 -6.37 -6.01
N GLN A 17 14.81 -5.76 -7.14
CA GLN A 17 14.41 -4.36 -7.18
C GLN A 17 13.17 -4.12 -6.31
N PRO A 18 12.99 -2.94 -5.69
CA PRO A 18 11.77 -2.57 -4.97
C PRO A 18 10.47 -2.86 -5.76
N TRP A 19 9.52 -3.54 -5.10
CA TRP A 19 8.27 -4.00 -5.71
C TRP A 19 7.01 -3.69 -4.91
N LEU A 20 7.14 -3.06 -3.72
CA LEU A 20 6.01 -2.57 -2.93
C LEU A 20 6.14 -1.07 -2.68
N ALA A 21 5.02 -0.36 -2.60
CA ALA A 21 5.04 1.11 -2.56
C ALA A 21 5.88 1.64 -1.39
N HIS A 22 5.73 1.03 -0.21
CA HIS A 22 6.49 1.37 1.01
C HIS A 22 7.96 0.93 0.99
N HIS A 23 8.44 0.30 -0.11
CA HIS A 23 9.88 0.07 -0.34
C HIS A 23 10.61 1.35 -0.77
N PHE A 24 9.87 2.34 -1.25
CA PHE A 24 10.40 3.63 -1.68
C PHE A 24 10.37 4.64 -0.53
N PRO A 25 11.36 5.56 -0.46
CA PRO A 25 11.32 6.67 0.48
C PRO A 25 10.03 7.48 0.34
N SER A 26 9.49 7.94 1.47
CA SER A 26 8.29 8.77 1.47
C SER A 26 8.55 10.09 0.75
N PRO A 27 7.67 10.54 -0.17
CA PRO A 27 7.76 11.88 -0.76
C PRO A 27 7.24 12.97 0.21
N TYR A 28 6.72 12.58 1.38
CA TYR A 28 6.09 13.48 2.33
C TYR A 28 7.03 13.89 3.45
N SER A 29 6.82 15.11 3.97
CA SER A 29 7.47 15.54 5.20
C SER A 29 6.82 14.87 6.42
N TYR A 30 7.60 14.60 7.46
CA TYR A 30 7.12 13.98 8.71
C TYR A 30 5.95 14.75 9.37
N ASN A 31 5.95 16.08 9.24
CA ASN A 31 4.91 16.92 9.83
C ASN A 31 3.62 17.00 8.99
N ASN A 32 3.69 16.62 7.71
CA ASN A 32 2.60 16.74 6.74
C ASN A 32 2.40 15.43 5.98
N LEU A 33 1.92 14.41 6.69
CA LEU A 33 1.55 13.12 6.11
C LEU A 33 0.10 13.19 5.56
N PRO A 34 -0.16 12.60 4.37
CA PRO A 34 -1.42 12.81 3.65
C PRO A 34 -2.62 12.17 4.36
N CYS A 35 -2.40 11.15 5.19
CA CYS A 35 -3.47 10.45 5.90
C CYS A 35 -3.44 10.64 7.42
N LYS A 36 -2.72 11.66 7.93
CA LYS A 36 -2.50 11.91 9.38
C LYS A 36 -3.78 11.87 10.24
N TYR A 37 -4.91 12.26 9.67
CA TYR A 37 -6.19 12.34 10.38
C TYR A 37 -7.17 11.24 10.00
N ASN A 38 -6.81 10.36 9.04
CA ASN A 38 -7.71 9.33 8.56
C ASN A 38 -7.75 8.12 9.49
N GLN A 39 -8.95 7.59 9.68
CA GLN A 39 -9.26 6.36 10.39
C GLN A 39 -9.56 5.26 9.38
N ILE A 40 -8.65 4.30 9.23
CA ILE A 40 -8.71 3.24 8.23
C ILE A 40 -9.10 1.92 8.91
N ALA A 41 -10.01 1.16 8.31
CA ALA A 41 -10.20 -0.25 8.66
C ALA A 41 -9.63 -1.15 7.57
N ILE A 42 -8.94 -2.23 7.95
CA ILE A 42 -8.37 -3.22 7.04
C ILE A 42 -9.13 -4.52 7.20
N VAL A 43 -9.65 -5.08 6.11
CA VAL A 43 -10.54 -6.25 6.17
C VAL A 43 -10.24 -7.26 5.06
N ASN A 44 -10.57 -8.53 5.32
CA ASN A 44 -10.48 -9.64 4.35
C ASN A 44 -9.06 -9.94 3.83
N PHE A 45 -8.00 -9.53 4.52
CA PHE A 45 -6.61 -9.91 4.22
C PHE A 45 -6.16 -11.07 5.08
N GLU A 46 -5.26 -11.91 4.55
CA GLU A 46 -4.54 -12.88 5.37
C GLU A 46 -3.60 -12.21 6.37
N LYS A 47 -3.13 -12.95 7.37
CA LYS A 47 -2.32 -12.38 8.48
C LYS A 47 -1.13 -11.56 7.98
N ASN A 48 -0.32 -12.09 7.06
CA ASN A 48 0.87 -11.38 6.58
C ASN A 48 0.52 -10.14 5.75
N GLU A 49 -0.48 -10.27 4.88
CA GLU A 49 -0.97 -9.17 4.06
C GLU A 49 -1.59 -8.06 4.93
N PHE A 50 -2.32 -8.43 5.98
CA PHE A 50 -2.87 -7.47 6.95
C PHE A 50 -1.77 -6.62 7.58
N HIS A 51 -0.67 -7.23 8.06
CA HIS A 51 0.43 -6.49 8.67
C HIS A 51 1.11 -5.57 7.65
N ARG A 52 1.25 -6.03 6.40
CA ARG A 52 1.78 -5.22 5.30
C ARG A 52 0.91 -4.00 5.01
N VAL A 53 -0.39 -4.18 4.84
CA VAL A 53 -1.33 -3.08 4.58
C VAL A 53 -1.42 -2.14 5.78
N LYS A 54 -1.33 -2.67 7.01
CA LYS A 54 -1.27 -1.86 8.23
C LYS A 54 -0.03 -0.98 8.25
N ALA A 55 1.14 -1.53 7.95
CA ALA A 55 2.38 -0.77 7.83
C ALA A 55 2.28 0.31 6.74
N MET A 56 1.66 0.00 5.59
CA MET A 56 1.41 0.97 4.52
C MET A 56 0.51 2.13 4.98
N ALA A 57 -0.58 1.84 5.69
CA ALA A 57 -1.47 2.86 6.24
C ALA A 57 -0.75 3.76 7.26
N GLU A 58 0.02 3.15 8.18
CA GLU A 58 0.79 3.88 9.19
C GLU A 58 1.93 4.71 8.56
N PHE A 59 2.53 4.25 7.46
CA PHE A 59 3.57 4.95 6.70
C PHE A 59 3.12 6.32 6.20
N VAL A 60 1.83 6.47 5.87
CA VAL A 60 1.22 7.74 5.45
C VAL A 60 0.44 8.44 6.57
N GLY A 61 0.67 8.02 7.82
CA GLY A 61 0.14 8.65 9.03
C GLY A 61 -1.27 8.26 9.43
N ALA A 62 -1.89 7.27 8.78
CA ALA A 62 -3.24 6.86 9.11
C ALA A 62 -3.32 6.09 10.44
N CYS A 63 -4.45 6.21 11.12
CA CYS A 63 -4.78 5.39 12.29
C CYS A 63 -5.58 4.16 11.85
N VAL A 64 -5.06 2.97 12.13
CA VAL A 64 -5.73 1.71 11.77
C VAL A 64 -6.63 1.23 12.91
N ASN A 65 -7.89 0.97 12.60
CA ASN A 65 -8.91 0.50 13.52
C ASN A 65 -9.35 -0.93 13.20
N ASN A 66 -9.53 -1.73 14.24
CA ASN A 66 -10.00 -3.13 14.12
C ASN A 66 -11.52 -3.25 13.96
N LYS A 67 -12.25 -2.13 13.93
CA LYS A 67 -13.72 -2.09 13.86
C LYS A 67 -14.16 -0.97 12.91
N ILE A 68 -15.25 -1.23 12.20
CA ILE A 68 -15.90 -0.23 11.34
C ILE A 68 -16.94 0.53 12.16
N SER A 69 -16.88 1.87 12.14
CA SER A 69 -17.81 2.75 12.85
C SER A 69 -18.02 4.04 12.07
N HIS A 70 -18.88 4.94 12.56
CA HIS A 70 -19.06 6.27 11.95
C HIS A 70 -17.78 7.14 11.95
N LYS A 71 -16.77 6.78 12.75
CA LYS A 71 -15.46 7.45 12.73
C LYS A 71 -14.52 6.91 11.65
N THR A 72 -14.87 5.79 11.00
CA THR A 72 -14.03 5.18 9.97
C THR A 72 -14.24 5.94 8.66
N ASP A 73 -13.16 6.45 8.08
CA ASP A 73 -13.21 7.23 6.85
C ASP A 73 -13.19 6.34 5.61
N ILE A 74 -12.42 5.25 5.67
CA ILE A 74 -12.22 4.35 4.54
C ILE A 74 -11.95 2.92 5.01
N VAL A 75 -12.41 1.95 4.21
CA VAL A 75 -12.11 0.53 4.39
C VAL A 75 -11.20 0.06 3.26
N ILE A 76 -10.01 -0.43 3.58
CA ILE A 76 -9.15 -1.14 2.62
C ILE A 76 -9.49 -2.63 2.72
N SER A 77 -9.89 -3.25 1.62
CA SER A 77 -10.32 -4.65 1.57
C SER A 77 -9.66 -5.42 0.43
N GLN A 78 -9.39 -6.70 0.65
CA GLN A 78 -9.01 -7.63 -0.42
C GLN A 78 -10.23 -8.18 -1.17
N LYS A 79 -11.39 -8.28 -0.52
CA LYS A 79 -12.62 -8.88 -1.08
C LYS A 79 -13.87 -8.13 -0.64
N LEU A 80 -14.93 -8.14 -1.46
CA LEU A 80 -16.21 -7.49 -1.15
C LEU A 80 -17.22 -8.42 -0.47
N GLU A 81 -16.79 -9.14 0.56
CA GLU A 81 -17.63 -10.11 1.26
C GLU A 81 -17.54 -10.00 2.79
N GLY A 82 -18.48 -10.68 3.46
CA GLY A 82 -18.50 -10.79 4.93
C GLY A 82 -19.23 -9.66 5.65
N LYS A 83 -19.31 -9.80 6.99
CA LYS A 83 -20.10 -8.92 7.87
C LYS A 83 -19.53 -7.49 7.94
N MET A 84 -18.22 -7.34 7.87
CA MET A 84 -17.55 -6.03 7.93
C MET A 84 -17.86 -5.19 6.68
N ILE A 85 -17.85 -5.79 5.48
CA ILE A 85 -18.24 -5.10 4.24
C ILE A 85 -19.72 -4.70 4.27
N LYS A 86 -20.61 -5.60 4.70
CA LYS A 86 -22.04 -5.26 4.87
C LYS A 86 -22.23 -4.06 5.81
N ARG A 87 -21.44 -3.99 6.87
CA ARG A 87 -21.44 -2.87 7.81
C ARG A 87 -20.90 -1.58 7.18
N ALA A 88 -19.79 -1.63 6.43
CA ALA A 88 -19.27 -0.48 5.70
C ALA A 88 -20.34 0.11 4.77
N ASN A 89 -21.00 -0.75 3.99
CA ASN A 89 -22.06 -0.36 3.06
C ASN A 89 -23.26 0.28 3.78
N ALA A 90 -23.71 -0.32 4.89
CA ALA A 90 -24.81 0.23 5.68
C ALA A 90 -24.50 1.63 6.25
N LEU A 91 -23.22 1.89 6.56
CA LEU A 91 -22.73 3.17 7.05
C LEU A 91 -22.30 4.12 5.93
N LYS A 92 -22.38 3.71 4.66
CA LYS A 92 -21.92 4.45 3.48
C LYS A 92 -20.43 4.83 3.54
N ILE A 93 -19.61 3.97 4.16
CA ILE A 93 -18.16 4.15 4.22
C ILE A 93 -17.56 3.55 2.94
N PRO A 94 -16.73 4.29 2.19
CA PRO A 94 -16.13 3.77 0.97
C PRO A 94 -15.21 2.58 1.27
N THR A 95 -15.30 1.57 0.41
CA THR A 95 -14.40 0.41 0.43
C THR A 95 -13.53 0.46 -0.82
N VAL A 96 -12.22 0.30 -0.66
CA VAL A 96 -11.22 0.35 -1.74
C VAL A 96 -10.29 -0.86 -1.66
N ASN A 97 -9.64 -1.21 -2.75
CA ASN A 97 -8.54 -2.16 -2.76
C ASN A 97 -7.22 -1.51 -2.27
N VAL A 98 -6.13 -2.30 -2.23
CA VAL A 98 -4.82 -1.85 -1.73
C VAL A 98 -4.09 -0.87 -2.66
N GLN A 99 -4.51 -0.71 -3.92
CA GLN A 99 -3.90 0.26 -4.83
C GLN A 99 -4.12 1.69 -4.33
N TRP A 100 -5.25 1.97 -3.67
CA TRP A 100 -5.55 3.30 -3.11
C TRP A 100 -4.44 3.80 -2.18
N ILE A 101 -4.01 2.94 -1.23
CA ILE A 101 -2.93 3.31 -0.30
C ILE A 101 -1.56 3.26 -0.97
N SER A 102 -1.36 2.39 -1.95
CA SER A 102 -0.10 2.30 -2.71
C SER A 102 0.16 3.58 -3.49
N ASP A 103 -0.86 4.12 -4.16
CA ASP A 103 -0.75 5.31 -4.97
C ASP A 103 -0.50 6.56 -4.10
N ILE A 104 -1.15 6.64 -2.91
CA ILE A 104 -0.84 7.68 -1.92
C ILE A 104 0.63 7.58 -1.51
N ILE A 105 1.15 6.41 -1.16
CA ILE A 105 2.57 6.27 -0.78
C ILE A 105 3.51 6.77 -1.89
N LEU A 106 3.13 6.58 -3.16
CA LEU A 106 3.91 7.00 -4.33
C LEU A 106 3.70 8.47 -4.73
N GLY A 107 2.98 9.25 -3.92
CA GLY A 107 2.81 10.68 -4.10
C GLY A 107 1.62 11.09 -4.97
N GLU A 108 0.64 10.20 -5.20
CA GLU A 108 -0.62 10.62 -5.81
C GLU A 108 -1.45 11.45 -4.82
N GLU A 109 -1.95 12.60 -5.26
CA GLU A 109 -2.85 13.46 -4.50
C GLU A 109 -4.27 12.86 -4.53
N ILE A 110 -4.52 11.91 -3.65
CA ILE A 110 -5.78 11.17 -3.55
C ILE A 110 -6.41 11.44 -2.19
N THR A 111 -7.72 11.67 -2.19
CA THR A 111 -8.52 11.81 -0.98
C THR A 111 -9.54 10.68 -0.86
N VAL A 112 -10.34 10.70 0.21
CA VAL A 112 -11.46 9.77 0.37
C VAL A 112 -12.49 9.91 -0.76
N ILE A 113 -12.61 11.10 -1.38
CA ILE A 113 -13.55 11.37 -2.48
C ILE A 113 -13.20 10.53 -3.73
N ASP A 114 -11.91 10.33 -3.95
CA ASP A 114 -11.36 9.59 -5.10
C ASP A 114 -11.52 8.07 -4.97
N SER A 115 -12.05 7.58 -3.84
CA SER A 115 -12.30 6.16 -3.58
C SER A 115 -13.18 5.49 -4.65
N ASN A 116 -14.05 6.25 -5.32
CA ASN A 116 -14.93 5.74 -6.38
C ASN A 116 -14.21 5.47 -7.71
N ASN A 117 -12.92 5.80 -7.84
CA ASN A 117 -12.17 5.50 -9.04
C ASN A 117 -12.18 3.99 -9.33
N LYS A 118 -12.47 3.62 -10.57
CA LYS A 118 -12.59 2.22 -11.03
C LYS A 118 -11.39 1.37 -10.61
N LYS A 119 -10.16 1.90 -10.66
CA LYS A 119 -8.96 1.14 -10.28
C LYS A 119 -8.97 0.68 -8.82
N TYR A 120 -9.61 1.45 -7.92
CA TYR A 120 -9.74 1.11 -6.51
C TYR A 120 -10.94 0.20 -6.20
N GLN A 121 -11.84 0.04 -7.16
CA GLN A 121 -13.05 -0.79 -7.04
C GLN A 121 -12.88 -2.17 -7.68
N GLN A 122 -11.67 -2.52 -8.14
CA GLN A 122 -11.37 -3.82 -8.72
C GLN A 122 -10.68 -4.73 -7.70
N PHE A 123 -11.36 -5.80 -7.27
CA PHE A 123 -10.91 -6.68 -6.18
C PHE A 123 -10.41 -8.06 -6.64
N ASP A 124 -10.46 -8.34 -7.94
CA ASP A 124 -10.06 -9.60 -8.58
C ASP A 124 -8.72 -9.50 -9.33
N LEU A 125 -7.85 -8.59 -8.89
CA LEU A 125 -6.56 -8.35 -9.53
C LEU A 125 -5.56 -9.49 -9.25
N PRO A 126 -4.87 -10.02 -10.28
CA PRO A 126 -3.82 -11.03 -10.09
C PRO A 126 -2.63 -10.54 -9.26
N ASN A 127 -2.29 -9.24 -9.37
CA ASN A 127 -1.27 -8.59 -8.57
C ASN A 127 -1.79 -7.28 -7.99
N PRO A 128 -2.44 -7.30 -6.81
CA PRO A 128 -3.07 -6.11 -6.23
C PRO A 128 -2.04 -5.07 -5.76
N TYR A 129 -0.77 -5.45 -5.55
CA TYR A 129 0.30 -4.59 -5.09
C TYR A 129 1.17 -4.01 -6.22
N SER A 130 0.76 -4.18 -7.49
CA SER A 130 1.50 -3.65 -8.64
C SER A 130 1.71 -2.14 -8.53
N ILE A 131 2.93 -1.69 -8.76
CA ILE A 131 3.32 -0.28 -8.66
C ILE A 131 3.36 0.40 -10.02
N ASN A 132 2.90 1.64 -10.08
CA ASN A 132 3.23 2.55 -11.16
C ASN A 132 4.67 3.07 -10.98
N TYR A 133 5.62 2.49 -11.71
CA TYR A 133 7.03 2.86 -11.64
C TYR A 133 7.36 4.22 -12.25
N ASP A 134 6.45 4.85 -13.01
CA ASP A 134 6.73 6.12 -13.68
C ASP A 134 7.06 7.22 -12.66
N ARG A 135 6.36 7.23 -11.52
CA ARG A 135 6.54 8.20 -10.43
C ARG A 135 7.84 8.04 -9.66
N VAL A 136 8.35 6.81 -9.59
CA VAL A 136 9.59 6.46 -8.86
C VAL A 136 10.72 6.08 -9.80
N SER A 137 10.62 6.44 -11.08
CA SER A 137 11.54 6.04 -12.14
C SER A 137 12.98 6.49 -11.89
N HIS A 138 13.17 7.64 -11.25
CA HIS A 138 14.45 8.18 -10.80
C HIS A 138 15.06 7.37 -9.64
N LEU A 139 14.23 6.79 -8.76
CA LEU A 139 14.67 5.91 -7.67
C LEU A 139 15.06 4.51 -8.16
N MET A 140 14.71 4.18 -9.41
CA MET A 140 14.95 2.89 -10.03
C MET A 140 16.18 2.86 -10.95
N GLU A 141 16.90 3.98 -11.12
CA GLU A 141 18.04 4.08 -12.06
C GLU A 141 19.11 3.01 -11.81
N ALA A 142 19.55 2.85 -10.57
CA ALA A 142 20.53 1.82 -10.19
C ALA A 142 20.08 0.38 -10.49
N TRP A 143 18.77 0.13 -10.61
CA TRP A 143 18.22 -1.18 -10.96
C TRP A 143 18.10 -1.39 -12.46
N LYS A 144 17.95 -0.32 -13.24
CA LYS A 144 17.96 -0.37 -14.72
C LYS A 144 19.35 -0.79 -15.23
N GLU A 145 20.41 -0.32 -14.58
CA GLU A 145 21.80 -0.62 -14.93
C GLU A 145 22.23 -2.05 -14.58
N ARG A 146 21.59 -2.71 -13.61
CA ARG A 146 21.89 -4.09 -13.19
C ARG A 146 21.63 -5.16 -14.25
N THR A 147 20.94 -4.83 -15.33
CA THR A 147 20.91 -5.72 -16.51
C THR A 147 22.29 -5.91 -17.15
N ARG A 148 23.32 -5.16 -16.72
CA ARG A 148 24.69 -5.23 -17.25
C ARG A 148 25.78 -5.73 -16.29
N VAL A 149 25.50 -6.13 -15.05
CA VAL A 149 26.58 -6.49 -14.09
C VAL A 149 26.43 -7.90 -13.52
N HIS A 150 27.53 -8.65 -13.60
CA HIS A 150 27.68 -10.08 -13.29
C HIS A 150 27.21 -10.45 -11.88
N PHE A 151 26.68 -11.67 -11.77
CA PHE A 151 26.46 -12.34 -10.50
C PHE A 151 27.75 -12.32 -9.69
N ILE A 152 27.75 -11.64 -8.55
CA ILE A 152 28.78 -11.83 -7.54
C ILE A 152 28.38 -13.12 -6.82
N GLU A 153 29.04 -14.22 -7.19
CA GLU A 153 29.08 -15.40 -6.34
C GLU A 153 29.83 -15.03 -5.07
N ILE A 154 29.18 -15.25 -3.93
CA ILE A 154 29.80 -15.07 -2.62
C ILE A 154 30.39 -16.45 -2.27
N GLU A 155 31.72 -16.55 -2.27
CA GLU A 155 32.49 -17.69 -1.74
C GLU A 155 32.39 -17.80 -0.22
#